data_AF-A0A418DRZ0-F1
#
_entry.id   AF-A0A418DRZ0-F1
#
_cell.length_a   1.000
_cell.length_b   1.000
_cell.length_c   1.000
_cell.angle_alpha   90.00
_cell.angle_beta   90.00
_cell.angle_gamma   90.00
#
_symmetry.space_group_name_H-M   'P 1'
#
loop_
_entity.id
_entity.type
_entity.pdbx_description
1 polymer ?
#
loop_
_entity_poly.entity_id
_entity_poly.type
_entity_poly.pdbx_seq_one_letter_code
_entity_poly.pdbx_strand_id
1 'polypeptide(L)'
;MNHERLRGRALGALTLLQTVAVALDYDYEGYRSRSGVTAWVDVDTPLDARSKKSSRGETWDLVMSDEFEIDGRSFVAGKDHMWTALDIPDGVNAAIGLYNSSNVYTLNGKLINRVDEMQTNVTYFNQWLEVPAIESNTLHYSAGMMQSWNKFCMQGGLIEVAAKLPGAVNILPDDIHKSTTMNPNALGEFWKDGVKTKLTPRDRVKDGAYYPTWPGIWLLGNLGRALFSASTSRMWPWTYNECDAELSPHQAISACDPNPGYGLHPYQGRGAPEIDILEGGGAAISSSIQIAPGMPDNYRRMPIQKPDSRYCVYGKACA
;
A
#
# COMPACT_ATOMS: atom_id res chain seq x y z
N MET A 1 89.28 -25.01 38.97
CA MET A 1 89.20 -23.91 37.99
C MET A 1 88.22 -24.30 36.91
N ASN A 2 87.07 -23.64 36.85
CA ASN A 2 86.40 -23.15 35.62
C ASN A 2 84.94 -22.81 35.92
N HIS A 3 84.57 -21.61 35.47
CA HIS A 3 83.26 -21.00 35.50
C HIS A 3 82.19 -21.85 34.81
N GLU A 4 80.94 -21.79 35.29
CA GLU A 4 79.82 -21.44 34.39
C GLU A 4 78.58 -20.95 35.14
N ARG A 5 77.87 -20.06 34.45
CA ARG A 5 76.91 -19.06 34.94
C ARG A 5 75.49 -19.60 35.10
N LEU A 6 74.77 -19.00 36.05
CA LEU A 6 73.31 -19.03 36.15
C LEU A 6 72.64 -18.67 34.81
N ARG A 7 71.65 -19.46 34.40
CA ARG A 7 70.59 -19.04 33.47
C ARG A 7 69.23 -19.32 34.11
N GLY A 8 68.59 -18.26 34.61
CA GLY A 8 67.18 -18.26 34.95
C GLY A 8 66.33 -18.44 33.69
N ARG A 9 65.32 -19.30 33.77
CA ARG A 9 64.30 -19.45 32.73
C ARG A 9 63.19 -18.43 32.98
N ALA A 10 63.08 -17.43 32.11
CA ALA A 10 61.90 -16.58 32.03
C ALA A 10 60.83 -17.31 31.19
N LEU A 11 59.68 -17.64 31.80
CA LEU A 11 58.48 -17.99 31.06
C LEU A 11 57.85 -16.70 30.53
N GLY A 12 57.91 -16.49 29.21
CA GLY A 12 57.12 -15.45 28.55
C GLY A 12 55.67 -15.90 28.44
N ALA A 13 54.76 -15.22 29.15
CA ALA A 13 53.33 -15.37 28.95
C ALA A 13 52.94 -14.65 27.65
N LEU A 14 52.46 -15.40 26.66
CA LEU A 14 51.91 -14.85 25.43
C LEU A 14 50.46 -14.42 25.71
N THR A 15 50.25 -13.15 26.04
CA THR A 15 48.90 -12.56 26.11
C THR A 15 48.35 -12.44 24.69
N LEU A 16 47.43 -13.34 24.33
CA LEU A 16 46.56 -13.13 23.17
C LEU A 16 45.69 -11.90 23.48
N LEU A 17 45.97 -10.76 22.83
CA LEU A 17 44.96 -9.71 22.70
C LEU A 17 43.82 -10.28 21.84
N GLN A 18 42.71 -10.66 22.48
CA GLN A 18 41.45 -10.79 21.76
C GLN A 18 41.05 -9.40 21.30
N THR A 19 41.38 -9.06 20.05
CA THR A 19 40.74 -7.95 19.36
C THR A 19 39.27 -8.34 19.17
N VAL A 20 38.41 -7.86 20.04
CA VAL A 20 36.96 -7.86 19.78
C VAL A 20 36.77 -6.91 18.61
N ALA A 21 36.73 -7.44 17.40
CA ALA A 21 36.26 -6.71 16.24
C ALA A 21 34.76 -6.50 16.45
N VAL A 22 34.39 -5.37 17.03
CA VAL A 22 33.01 -4.89 16.98
C VAL A 22 32.81 -4.44 15.54
N ALA A 23 32.20 -5.30 14.72
CA ALA A 23 31.63 -4.85 13.47
C ALA A 23 30.47 -3.93 13.83
N LEU A 24 30.73 -2.62 13.84
CA LEU A 24 29.66 -1.64 13.73
C LEU A 24 29.12 -1.80 12.32
N ASP A 25 27.92 -2.36 12.20
CA ASP A 25 27.16 -2.35 10.97
C ASP A 25 26.83 -0.90 10.61
N TYR A 26 27.66 -0.29 9.77
CA TYR A 26 27.48 1.08 9.28
C TYR A 26 26.48 1.15 8.11
N ASP A 27 25.92 0.03 7.64
CA ASP A 27 25.02 0.05 6.48
C ASP A 27 23.59 0.51 6.82
N TYR A 28 23.20 0.53 8.11
CA TYR A 28 21.83 0.93 8.48
C TYR A 28 21.63 2.42 8.73
N GLU A 29 22.65 3.17 9.16
CA GLU A 29 22.46 4.61 9.46
C GLU A 29 22.44 5.52 8.23
N GLY A 30 22.79 4.99 7.05
CA GLY A 30 22.80 5.75 5.80
C GLY A 30 23.79 6.93 5.83
N TYR A 31 24.34 7.29 4.69
CA TYR A 31 25.07 8.55 4.62
C TYR A 31 24.10 9.70 4.90
N ARG A 32 24.39 10.53 5.91
CA ARG A 32 23.59 11.73 6.16
C ARG A 32 23.54 12.55 4.88
N SER A 33 22.32 12.81 4.40
CA SER A 33 22.14 13.65 3.23
C SER A 33 22.60 15.07 3.56
N ARG A 34 23.12 15.78 2.56
CA ARG A 34 23.49 17.20 2.71
C ARG A 34 22.28 18.08 3.02
N SER A 35 21.08 17.66 2.61
CA SER A 35 19.82 18.36 2.89
C SER A 35 19.33 18.15 4.33
N GLY A 36 19.90 17.21 5.08
CA GLY A 36 19.40 16.82 6.41
C GLY A 36 18.09 16.03 6.37
N VAL A 37 17.64 15.62 5.18
CA VAL A 37 16.44 14.81 4.95
C VAL A 37 16.84 13.34 4.83
N THR A 38 16.13 12.44 5.51
CA THR A 38 16.40 11.00 5.42
C THR A 38 16.12 10.46 4.01
N ALA A 39 16.74 9.34 3.64
CA ALA A 39 16.75 8.84 2.26
C ALA A 39 15.37 8.59 1.61
N TRP A 40 14.33 8.38 2.41
CA TRP A 40 12.98 8.04 1.93
C TRP A 40 11.95 9.15 2.16
N VAL A 41 12.39 10.30 2.68
CA VAL A 41 11.53 11.45 2.92
C VAL A 41 11.74 12.45 1.80
N ASP A 42 10.65 12.90 1.20
CA ASP A 42 10.69 13.94 0.18
C ASP A 42 11.26 15.23 0.77
N VAL A 43 12.15 15.87 0.02
CA VAL A 43 12.75 17.15 0.42
C VAL A 43 11.72 18.25 0.53
N ASP A 44 10.63 18.15 -0.25
CA ASP A 44 9.53 19.09 -0.26
C ASP A 44 8.51 18.85 0.86
N THR A 45 8.62 17.73 1.61
CA THR A 45 7.70 17.46 2.72
C THR A 45 7.79 18.56 3.79
N PRO A 46 6.66 19.22 4.14
CA PRO A 46 6.60 20.28 5.14
C PRO A 46 7.16 19.86 6.50
N LEU A 47 7.85 20.76 7.20
CA LEU A 47 8.49 20.46 8.48
C LEU A 47 7.50 20.00 9.56
N ASP A 48 6.26 20.50 9.54
CA ASP A 48 5.18 20.13 10.46
C ASP A 48 4.52 18.78 10.13
N ALA A 49 4.80 18.22 8.95
CA ALA A 49 4.43 16.85 8.58
C ALA A 49 5.47 15.81 9.02
N ARG A 50 6.71 16.24 9.33
CA ARG A 50 7.84 15.32 9.64
C ARG A 50 7.79 14.68 11.03
N SER A 51 6.92 15.16 11.91
CA SER A 51 6.70 14.56 13.22
C SER A 51 5.24 14.71 13.64
N LYS A 52 4.65 13.63 14.16
CA LYS A 52 3.29 13.63 14.69
C LYS A 52 3.27 13.15 16.14
N LYS A 53 2.32 13.67 16.92
CA LYS A 53 2.00 13.12 18.23
C LYS A 53 0.91 12.07 18.09
N SER A 54 1.23 10.85 18.48
CA SER A 54 0.24 9.76 18.52
C SER A 54 -0.85 10.03 19.55
N SER A 55 -1.97 9.33 19.43
CA SER A 55 -3.03 9.34 20.45
C SER A 55 -2.57 8.80 21.80
N ARG A 56 -1.39 8.15 21.87
CA ARG A 56 -0.77 7.62 23.09
C ARG A 56 0.35 8.52 23.64
N GLY A 57 0.54 9.72 23.07
CA GLY A 57 1.52 10.71 23.54
C GLY A 57 2.95 10.53 22.99
N GLU A 58 3.25 9.38 22.40
CA GLU A 58 4.51 9.11 21.68
C GLU A 58 4.67 10.09 20.51
N THR A 59 5.90 10.55 20.27
CA THR A 59 6.27 11.21 19.02
C THR A 59 6.56 10.14 17.97
N TRP A 60 5.98 10.29 16.79
CA TRP A 60 6.30 9.51 15.61
C TRP A 60 7.03 10.40 14.61
N ASP A 61 8.23 9.98 14.23
CA ASP A 61 9.03 10.64 13.20
C ASP A 61 8.65 10.09 11.83
N LEU A 62 8.64 10.95 10.82
CA LEU A 62 8.36 10.58 9.45
C LEU A 62 9.52 9.76 8.88
N VAL A 63 9.19 8.59 8.35
CA VAL A 63 10.17 7.64 7.78
C VAL A 63 10.09 7.52 6.27
N MET A 64 8.97 7.94 5.66
CA MET A 64 8.76 7.91 4.22
C MET A 64 7.71 8.96 3.83
N SER A 65 7.95 9.68 2.73
CA SER A 65 6.96 10.57 2.11
C SER A 65 7.26 10.79 0.64
N ASP A 66 6.26 11.22 -0.11
CA ASP A 66 6.37 11.69 -1.48
C ASP A 66 5.29 12.75 -1.70
N GLU A 67 5.68 13.99 -1.93
CA GLU A 67 4.75 15.10 -2.19
C GLU A 67 4.42 15.22 -3.69
N PHE A 68 5.17 14.51 -4.55
CA PHE A 68 5.01 14.49 -6.01
C PHE A 68 5.21 15.85 -6.69
N GLU A 69 5.99 16.75 -6.08
CA GLU A 69 6.26 18.12 -6.58
C GLU A 69 7.10 18.17 -7.86
N ILE A 70 7.89 17.12 -8.14
CA ILE A 70 8.70 17.02 -9.36
C ILE A 70 7.81 16.57 -10.52
N ASP A 71 7.46 17.48 -11.42
CA ASP A 71 6.66 17.22 -12.62
C ASP A 71 7.35 16.29 -13.63
N GLY A 72 6.55 15.52 -14.37
CA GLY A 72 7.02 14.66 -15.46
C GLY A 72 7.72 13.38 -15.01
N ARG A 73 7.62 12.98 -13.73
CA ARG A 73 8.10 11.68 -13.28
C ARG A 73 7.36 10.57 -14.01
N SER A 74 8.14 9.56 -14.41
CA SER A 74 7.63 8.32 -15.01
C SER A 74 7.82 7.20 -14.01
N PHE A 75 6.75 6.43 -13.79
CA PHE A 75 6.74 5.30 -12.87
C PHE A 75 6.88 3.96 -13.58
N VAL A 76 7.29 3.96 -14.86
CA VAL A 76 7.69 2.73 -15.55
C VAL A 76 8.74 2.00 -14.71
N ALA A 77 8.70 0.67 -14.69
CA ALA A 77 9.62 -0.15 -13.91
C ALA A 77 11.09 0.29 -14.08
N GLY A 78 11.74 0.61 -12.97
CA GLY A 78 13.15 1.05 -12.92
C GLY A 78 13.40 2.53 -13.23
N LYS A 79 12.36 3.34 -13.44
CA LYS A 79 12.50 4.79 -13.68
C LYS A 79 12.35 5.66 -12.43
N ASP A 80 11.68 5.16 -11.42
CA ASP A 80 11.52 5.83 -10.13
C ASP A 80 12.11 4.97 -9.01
N HIS A 81 12.76 5.63 -8.05
CA HIS A 81 13.46 5.00 -6.94
C HIS A 81 12.54 4.46 -5.84
N MET A 82 11.31 4.99 -5.72
CA MET A 82 10.35 4.61 -4.68
C MET A 82 9.19 3.80 -5.23
N TRP A 83 8.72 4.14 -6.43
CA TRP A 83 7.49 3.61 -6.98
C TRP A 83 7.69 2.85 -8.30
N THR A 84 6.76 1.94 -8.59
CA THR A 84 6.62 1.30 -9.90
C THR A 84 5.16 1.16 -10.24
N ALA A 85 4.78 1.63 -11.41
CA ALA A 85 3.50 1.33 -12.03
C ALA A 85 3.55 0.00 -12.79
N LEU A 86 2.39 -0.61 -12.99
CA LEU A 86 2.24 -1.90 -13.65
C LEU A 86 1.67 -1.77 -15.06
N ASP A 87 2.04 -2.74 -15.91
CA ASP A 87 1.54 -2.90 -17.29
C ASP A 87 0.89 -4.29 -17.43
N ILE A 88 -0.29 -4.49 -16.82
CA ILE A 88 -0.99 -5.79 -16.76
C ILE A 88 -2.51 -5.61 -16.77
N PRO A 89 -3.30 -6.61 -17.23
CA PRO A 89 -4.75 -6.62 -17.05
C PRO A 89 -5.14 -6.48 -15.57
N ASP A 90 -6.20 -5.73 -15.28
CA ASP A 90 -6.85 -5.79 -13.99
C ASP A 90 -7.56 -7.15 -13.87
N GLY A 91 -6.80 -8.17 -13.45
CA GLY A 91 -7.20 -9.57 -13.48
C GLY A 91 -8.09 -9.99 -12.30
N VAL A 92 -8.74 -9.06 -11.61
CA VAL A 92 -9.59 -9.31 -10.45
C VAL A 92 -10.96 -8.65 -10.62
N ASN A 93 -11.98 -9.16 -9.90
CA ASN A 93 -13.30 -8.54 -9.77
C ASN A 93 -14.03 -8.21 -11.10
N ALA A 94 -13.80 -9.02 -12.14
CA ALA A 94 -14.35 -8.78 -13.49
C ALA A 94 -14.02 -7.39 -14.04
N ALA A 95 -12.84 -6.85 -13.70
CA ALA A 95 -12.41 -5.57 -14.21
C ALA A 95 -12.20 -5.61 -15.73
N ILE A 96 -12.54 -4.49 -16.36
CA ILE A 96 -12.57 -4.32 -17.82
C ILE A 96 -11.46 -3.38 -18.30
N GLY A 97 -10.47 -3.12 -17.43
CA GLY A 97 -9.39 -2.19 -17.65
C GLY A 97 -8.02 -2.86 -17.66
N LEU A 98 -7.10 -2.28 -18.44
CA LEU A 98 -5.67 -2.57 -18.43
C LEU A 98 -4.98 -1.55 -17.51
N TYR A 99 -4.15 -2.03 -16.59
CA TYR A 99 -3.18 -1.16 -15.94
C TYR A 99 -2.03 -0.88 -16.89
N ASN A 100 -1.69 0.40 -17.02
CA ASN A 100 -0.68 0.92 -17.91
C ASN A 100 0.12 1.99 -17.17
N SER A 101 1.43 1.84 -17.16
CA SER A 101 2.34 2.73 -16.44
C SER A 101 2.31 4.16 -16.98
N SER A 102 1.95 4.38 -18.25
CA SER A 102 1.81 5.72 -18.83
C SER A 102 0.60 6.51 -18.31
N ASN A 103 -0.35 5.84 -17.65
CA ASN A 103 -1.49 6.49 -16.99
C ASN A 103 -1.12 7.07 -15.61
N VAL A 104 0.07 6.78 -15.09
CA VAL A 104 0.58 7.29 -13.82
C VAL A 104 1.76 8.22 -14.06
N TYR A 105 1.64 9.48 -13.64
CA TYR A 105 2.68 10.49 -13.81
C TYR A 105 2.48 11.63 -12.81
N THR A 106 3.46 12.52 -12.69
CA THR A 106 3.32 13.75 -11.90
C THR A 106 3.04 14.97 -12.78
N LEU A 107 2.10 15.81 -12.35
CA LEU A 107 1.75 17.04 -13.05
C LEU A 107 1.18 18.08 -12.07
N ASN A 108 1.75 19.29 -12.10
CA ASN A 108 1.40 20.40 -11.23
C ASN A 108 1.46 20.03 -9.74
N GLY A 109 2.56 19.36 -9.35
CA GLY A 109 2.85 18.96 -7.97
C GLY A 109 1.92 17.90 -7.39
N LYS A 110 1.44 17.00 -8.24
CA LYS A 110 0.49 15.93 -7.86
C LYS A 110 0.78 14.67 -8.63
N LEU A 111 0.58 13.54 -7.96
CA LEU A 111 0.39 12.26 -8.64
C LEU A 111 -0.95 12.26 -9.39
N ILE A 112 -0.89 12.00 -10.69
CA ILE A 112 -2.05 11.81 -11.55
C ILE A 112 -2.14 10.33 -11.88
N ASN A 113 -3.30 9.73 -11.60
CA ASN A 113 -3.69 8.43 -12.11
C ASN A 113 -4.88 8.65 -13.06
N ARG A 114 -4.58 8.68 -14.36
CA ARG A 114 -5.56 8.98 -15.41
C ARG A 114 -6.28 7.71 -15.85
N VAL A 115 -7.57 7.82 -16.14
CA VAL A 115 -8.34 6.74 -16.79
C VAL A 115 -8.73 7.18 -18.19
N ASP A 116 -8.41 6.36 -19.19
CA ASP A 116 -8.73 6.59 -20.59
C ASP A 116 -9.67 5.48 -21.12
N GLU A 117 -10.60 5.84 -21.99
CA GLU A 117 -11.33 4.86 -22.81
C GLU A 117 -10.40 4.41 -23.95
N MET A 118 -9.92 3.18 -23.87
CA MET A 118 -8.94 2.62 -24.82
C MET A 118 -9.15 1.11 -24.93
N GLN A 119 -9.56 0.68 -26.12
CA GLN A 119 -9.68 -0.75 -26.40
C GLN A 119 -8.31 -1.38 -26.61
N THR A 120 -8.00 -2.40 -25.81
CA THR A 120 -6.74 -3.14 -25.90
C THR A 120 -7.03 -4.64 -25.90
N ASN A 121 -6.57 -5.33 -26.93
CA ASN A 121 -6.61 -6.79 -26.97
C ASN A 121 -5.44 -7.32 -26.14
N VAL A 122 -5.76 -8.16 -25.16
CA VAL A 122 -4.77 -8.75 -24.23
C VAL A 122 -4.88 -10.26 -24.25
N THR A 123 -3.73 -10.92 -24.09
CA THR A 123 -3.65 -12.37 -23.86
C THR A 123 -2.99 -12.59 -22.51
N TYR A 124 -3.67 -13.27 -21.59
CA TYR A 124 -3.20 -13.45 -20.21
C TYR A 124 -3.66 -14.78 -19.61
N PHE A 125 -3.03 -15.18 -18.51
CA PHE A 125 -3.44 -16.34 -17.74
C PHE A 125 -4.61 -15.98 -16.82
N ASN A 126 -5.79 -16.53 -17.10
CA ASN A 126 -6.97 -16.34 -16.26
C ASN A 126 -7.11 -17.52 -15.30
N GLN A 127 -6.80 -17.26 -14.03
CA GLN A 127 -6.92 -18.22 -12.95
C GLN A 127 -8.35 -18.40 -12.41
N TRP A 128 -9.29 -17.55 -12.80
CA TRP A 128 -10.66 -17.55 -12.31
C TRP A 128 -11.62 -18.36 -13.18
N LEU A 129 -11.12 -18.92 -14.28
CA LEU A 129 -11.85 -19.92 -15.07
C LEU A 129 -12.05 -21.20 -14.24
N GLU A 130 -13.09 -21.96 -14.55
CA GLU A 130 -13.32 -23.30 -13.96
C GLU A 130 -12.08 -24.19 -14.10
N VAL A 131 -11.40 -24.07 -15.25
CA VAL A 131 -10.06 -24.62 -15.49
C VAL A 131 -9.15 -23.46 -15.88
N PRO A 132 -8.18 -23.07 -15.01
CA PRO A 132 -7.23 -21.99 -15.30
C PRO A 132 -6.49 -22.19 -16.62
N ALA A 133 -6.49 -21.17 -17.48
CA ALA A 133 -5.91 -21.24 -18.82
C ALA A 133 -5.48 -19.87 -19.35
N ILE A 134 -4.72 -19.87 -20.44
CA ILE A 134 -4.46 -18.66 -21.23
C ILE A 134 -5.71 -18.33 -22.06
N GLU A 135 -6.17 -17.10 -22.00
CA GLU A 135 -7.27 -16.59 -22.84
C GLU A 135 -6.92 -15.24 -23.47
N SER A 136 -7.71 -14.84 -24.46
CA SER A 136 -7.60 -13.51 -25.09
C SER A 136 -8.92 -12.77 -24.98
N ASN A 137 -8.86 -11.53 -24.50
CA ASN A 137 -10.03 -10.67 -24.28
C ASN A 137 -9.71 -9.23 -24.69
N THR A 138 -10.75 -8.44 -24.98
CA THR A 138 -10.64 -7.00 -25.22
C THR A 138 -10.98 -6.26 -23.93
N LEU A 139 -10.04 -5.49 -23.40
CA LEU A 139 -10.26 -4.55 -22.30
C LEU A 139 -10.60 -3.18 -22.90
N HIS A 140 -11.43 -2.40 -22.23
CA HIS A 140 -12.03 -1.18 -22.78
C HIS A 140 -11.47 0.12 -22.17
N TYR A 141 -10.73 0.01 -21.07
CA TYR A 141 -10.18 1.17 -20.36
C TYR A 141 -8.69 0.95 -20.06
N SER A 142 -7.95 2.05 -19.98
CA SER A 142 -6.56 2.09 -19.50
C SER A 142 -6.49 2.95 -18.24
N ALA A 143 -5.86 2.45 -17.18
CA ALA A 143 -5.72 3.12 -15.89
C ALA A 143 -4.35 2.83 -15.25
N GLY A 144 -4.06 3.37 -14.08
CA GLY A 144 -2.82 3.12 -13.36
C GLY A 144 -2.96 2.26 -12.11
N MET A 145 -2.01 1.35 -11.89
CA MET A 145 -1.77 0.70 -10.60
C MET A 145 -0.31 0.92 -10.24
N MET A 146 -0.05 1.59 -9.11
CA MET A 146 1.31 1.94 -8.64
C MET A 146 1.59 1.27 -7.29
N GLN A 147 2.79 0.73 -7.15
CA GLN A 147 3.26 0.01 -5.96
C GLN A 147 4.59 0.59 -5.48
N SER A 148 4.84 0.60 -4.17
CA SER A 148 6.18 0.92 -3.65
C SER A 148 7.14 -0.27 -3.84
N TRP A 149 8.42 0.02 -4.02
CA TRP A 149 9.48 -1.00 -3.94
C TRP A 149 9.81 -1.35 -2.49
N ASN A 150 9.74 -0.35 -1.62
CA ASN A 150 10.06 -0.51 -0.21
C ASN A 150 8.94 -1.21 0.54
N LYS A 151 9.36 -2.11 1.42
CA LYS A 151 8.50 -2.84 2.35
C LYS A 151 8.60 -2.15 3.71
N PHE A 152 7.47 -1.84 4.31
CA PHE A 152 7.41 -1.29 5.66
C PHE A 152 7.20 -2.39 6.68
N CYS A 153 7.96 -2.36 7.77
CA CYS A 153 7.60 -3.12 8.96
C CYS A 153 6.66 -2.25 9.81
N MET A 154 5.39 -2.62 9.87
CA MET A 154 4.40 -1.89 10.65
C MET A 154 4.21 -2.57 12.01
N GLN A 155 4.71 -1.93 13.06
CA GLN A 155 4.43 -2.29 14.47
C GLN A 155 3.46 -1.29 15.13
N GLY A 156 3.12 -0.24 14.39
CA GLY A 156 2.37 0.94 14.79
C GLY A 156 2.78 2.11 13.89
N GLY A 157 1.94 3.13 13.77
CA GLY A 157 2.27 4.31 12.99
C GLY A 157 1.04 5.00 12.41
N LEU A 158 1.31 5.91 11.48
CA LEU A 158 0.33 6.70 10.75
C LEU A 158 0.70 6.69 9.28
N ILE A 159 -0.30 6.51 8.41
CA ILE A 159 -0.20 6.87 7.01
C ILE A 159 -1.26 7.93 6.74
N GLU A 160 -0.86 9.01 6.10
CA GLU A 160 -1.75 10.08 5.64
C GLU A 160 -1.64 10.16 4.12
N VAL A 161 -2.79 10.28 3.45
CA VAL A 161 -2.85 10.47 2.00
C VAL A 161 -3.88 11.55 1.70
N ALA A 162 -3.46 12.57 0.96
CA ALA A 162 -4.36 13.60 0.44
C ALA A 162 -4.72 13.25 -1.01
N ALA A 163 -5.97 12.85 -1.25
CA ALA A 163 -6.42 12.41 -2.56
C ALA A 163 -7.69 13.15 -3.01
N LYS A 164 -7.80 13.37 -4.33
CA LYS A 164 -9.04 13.80 -4.99
C LYS A 164 -9.54 12.65 -5.85
N LEU A 165 -10.70 12.10 -5.49
CA LEU A 165 -11.29 10.99 -6.24
C LEU A 165 -11.77 11.47 -7.63
N PRO A 166 -11.66 10.61 -8.66
CA PRO A 166 -12.14 10.91 -9.99
C PRO A 166 -13.67 11.04 -10.04
N GLY A 167 -14.12 11.83 -11.01
CA GLY A 167 -15.53 12.00 -11.32
C GLY A 167 -15.69 12.97 -12.49
N ALA A 168 -16.74 12.80 -13.27
CA ALA A 168 -17.09 13.72 -14.35
C ALA A 168 -17.65 15.02 -13.74
N VAL A 169 -16.76 15.92 -13.32
CA VAL A 169 -17.12 17.16 -12.61
C VAL A 169 -16.79 18.44 -13.39
N ASN A 170 -16.27 18.29 -14.61
CA ASN A 170 -15.82 19.43 -15.39
C ASN A 170 -16.98 20.21 -16.02
N ILE A 171 -17.28 21.39 -15.49
CA ILE A 171 -18.42 22.22 -15.93
C ILE A 171 -18.13 23.06 -17.18
N LEU A 172 -16.85 23.23 -17.54
CA LEU A 172 -16.41 24.00 -18.70
C LEU A 172 -15.32 23.22 -19.43
N PRO A 173 -15.33 23.10 -20.77
CA PRO A 173 -14.30 22.34 -21.48
C PRO A 173 -12.89 22.85 -21.16
N ASP A 174 -11.94 21.92 -21.04
CA ASP A 174 -10.52 22.21 -20.89
C ASP A 174 -9.68 21.36 -21.87
N ASP A 175 -8.36 21.54 -21.88
CA ASP A 175 -7.43 20.87 -22.80
C ASP A 175 -7.48 19.33 -22.68
N ILE A 176 -7.90 18.81 -21.53
CA ILE A 176 -7.99 17.39 -21.20
C ILE A 176 -9.44 16.89 -21.36
N HIS A 177 -10.42 17.66 -20.88
CA HIS A 177 -11.83 17.33 -20.80
C HIS A 177 -12.63 18.20 -21.77
N LYS A 178 -12.76 17.73 -23.01
CA LYS A 178 -13.40 18.49 -24.12
C LYS A 178 -14.91 18.67 -23.96
N SER A 179 -15.56 17.88 -23.11
CA SER A 179 -17.01 17.89 -22.91
C SER A 179 -17.38 18.47 -21.55
N THR A 180 -18.47 19.23 -21.52
CA THR A 180 -19.08 19.67 -20.26
C THR A 180 -19.82 18.52 -19.60
N THR A 181 -19.73 18.45 -18.28
CA THR A 181 -20.43 17.44 -17.50
C THR A 181 -21.93 17.73 -17.40
N MET A 182 -22.73 16.66 -17.40
CA MET A 182 -24.14 16.68 -17.03
C MET A 182 -24.37 16.18 -15.59
N ASN A 183 -23.29 15.99 -14.83
CA ASN A 183 -23.35 15.50 -13.46
C ASN A 183 -24.14 16.47 -12.56
N PRO A 184 -25.29 16.05 -12.01
CA PRO A 184 -26.16 16.93 -11.22
C PRO A 184 -25.45 17.52 -9.99
N ASN A 185 -24.58 16.74 -9.34
CA ASN A 185 -23.81 17.21 -8.20
C ASN A 185 -22.79 18.29 -8.57
N ALA A 186 -22.19 18.20 -9.77
CA ALA A 186 -21.27 19.23 -10.26
C ALA A 186 -22.00 20.50 -10.71
N LEU A 187 -23.19 20.34 -11.31
CA LEU A 187 -24.06 21.45 -11.73
C LEU A 187 -24.78 22.13 -10.55
N GLY A 188 -24.82 21.48 -9.38
CA GLY A 188 -25.53 21.98 -8.20
C GLY A 188 -27.05 21.89 -8.31
N GLU A 189 -27.56 21.07 -9.22
CA GLU A 189 -28.99 20.98 -9.55
C GLU A 189 -29.35 19.56 -9.95
N PHE A 190 -30.48 19.05 -9.44
CA PHE A 190 -31.00 17.73 -9.76
C PHE A 190 -32.45 17.84 -10.22
N TRP A 191 -32.74 17.25 -11.38
CA TRP A 191 -34.08 17.22 -11.95
C TRP A 191 -34.65 15.81 -11.84
N LYS A 192 -35.81 15.68 -11.20
CA LYS A 192 -36.54 14.43 -11.12
C LYS A 192 -38.04 14.71 -11.20
N ASP A 193 -38.73 14.02 -12.11
CA ASP A 193 -40.19 14.13 -12.30
C ASP A 193 -40.67 15.59 -12.48
N GLY A 194 -39.91 16.39 -13.23
CA GLY A 194 -40.20 17.81 -13.48
C GLY A 194 -39.86 18.76 -12.31
N VAL A 195 -39.40 18.23 -11.18
CA VAL A 195 -39.02 19.01 -10.00
C VAL A 195 -37.51 19.25 -9.98
N LYS A 196 -37.13 20.52 -9.94
CA LYS A 196 -35.75 20.97 -9.77
C LYS A 196 -35.41 21.12 -8.29
N THR A 197 -34.38 20.41 -7.85
CA THR A 197 -33.82 20.52 -6.49
C THR A 197 -32.43 21.11 -6.56
N LYS A 198 -32.16 22.16 -5.76
CA LYS A 198 -30.80 22.71 -5.63
C LYS A 198 -29.96 21.78 -4.75
N LEU A 199 -28.74 21.51 -5.18
CA LEU A 199 -27.75 20.73 -4.45
C LEU A 199 -26.65 21.65 -3.90
N THR A 200 -26.01 21.17 -2.84
CA THR A 200 -24.85 21.75 -2.17
C THR A 200 -23.69 20.77 -2.25
N PRO A 201 -22.44 21.21 -2.02
CA PRO A 201 -21.28 20.31 -1.97
C PRO A 201 -21.35 19.19 -0.92
N ARG A 202 -22.28 19.28 0.04
CA ARG A 202 -22.49 18.26 1.09
C ARG A 202 -23.55 17.23 0.71
N ASP A 203 -24.28 17.45 -0.38
CA ASP A 203 -25.30 16.52 -0.83
C ASP A 203 -24.67 15.26 -1.41
N ARG A 204 -25.28 14.11 -1.09
CA ARG A 204 -24.86 12.82 -1.64
C ARG A 204 -24.97 12.81 -3.16
N VAL A 205 -24.12 11.99 -3.78
CA VAL A 205 -24.17 11.68 -5.22
C VAL A 205 -25.58 11.27 -5.63
N LYS A 206 -26.12 11.92 -6.67
CA LYS A 206 -27.46 11.64 -7.21
C LYS A 206 -27.42 10.64 -8.35
N ASP A 207 -26.33 10.61 -9.09
CA ASP A 207 -26.13 9.69 -10.20
C ASP A 207 -24.69 9.16 -10.18
N GLY A 208 -24.57 7.85 -9.93
CA GLY A 208 -23.30 7.14 -9.86
C GLY A 208 -22.61 6.97 -11.22
N ALA A 209 -23.34 7.12 -12.34
CA ALA A 209 -22.76 6.97 -13.68
C ALA A 209 -21.64 8.01 -13.96
N TYR A 210 -21.67 9.15 -13.28
CA TYR A 210 -20.63 10.18 -13.36
C TYR A 210 -19.40 9.90 -12.48
N TYR A 211 -19.38 8.77 -11.76
CA TYR A 211 -18.28 8.33 -10.89
C TYR A 211 -17.99 6.83 -11.13
N PRO A 212 -17.58 6.44 -12.35
CA PRO A 212 -17.59 5.04 -12.81
C PRO A 212 -16.43 4.17 -12.30
N THR A 213 -15.59 4.69 -11.41
CA THR A 213 -14.34 4.05 -10.98
C THR A 213 -14.41 3.64 -9.52
N TRP A 214 -13.62 2.63 -9.15
CA TRP A 214 -13.37 2.24 -7.76
C TRP A 214 -11.88 2.44 -7.40
N PRO A 215 -11.46 3.66 -7.02
CA PRO A 215 -10.09 3.92 -6.60
C PRO A 215 -9.77 3.20 -5.28
N GLY A 216 -8.57 2.65 -5.20
CA GLY A 216 -8.02 2.01 -4.01
C GLY A 216 -6.66 2.59 -3.63
N ILE A 217 -6.45 2.82 -2.34
CA ILE A 217 -5.19 3.17 -1.71
C ILE A 217 -5.09 2.27 -0.46
N TRP A 218 -4.19 1.31 -0.51
CA TRP A 218 -4.16 0.21 0.44
C TRP A 218 -2.76 -0.36 0.57
N LEU A 219 -2.56 -1.15 1.61
CA LEU A 219 -1.30 -1.81 1.94
C LEU A 219 -1.47 -3.32 1.85
N LEU A 220 -0.48 -4.02 1.29
CA LEU A 220 -0.42 -5.47 1.28
C LEU A 220 0.78 -5.96 2.11
N GLY A 221 0.59 -7.06 2.84
CA GLY A 221 1.67 -7.77 3.48
C GLY A 221 2.71 -8.29 2.49
N ASN A 222 3.97 -8.29 2.92
CA ASN A 222 5.14 -8.35 2.06
C ASN A 222 5.46 -9.70 1.38
N LEU A 223 4.63 -10.72 1.59
CA LEU A 223 4.75 -12.04 0.97
C LEU A 223 3.93 -12.17 -0.32
N GLY A 224 2.95 -11.28 -0.51
CA GLY A 224 2.18 -11.18 -1.75
C GLY A 224 2.59 -9.96 -2.54
N ARG A 225 2.29 -9.98 -3.84
CA ARG A 225 2.31 -8.80 -4.70
C ARG A 225 0.95 -8.65 -5.35
N ALA A 226 0.31 -7.49 -5.13
CA ALA A 226 -1.04 -7.23 -5.65
C ALA A 226 -1.11 -7.46 -7.16
N LEU A 227 -2.21 -8.07 -7.61
CA LEU A 227 -2.48 -8.51 -8.99
C LEU A 227 -1.62 -9.66 -9.52
N PHE A 228 -0.59 -10.12 -8.79
CA PHE A 228 0.16 -11.32 -9.12
C PHE A 228 -0.39 -12.50 -8.33
N SER A 229 -1.46 -13.10 -8.86
CA SER A 229 -2.24 -14.06 -8.08
C SER A 229 -1.50 -15.33 -7.66
N ALA A 230 -0.45 -15.72 -8.38
CA ALA A 230 0.44 -16.81 -7.97
C ALA A 230 1.13 -16.52 -6.62
N SER A 231 1.31 -15.25 -6.27
CA SER A 231 1.89 -14.81 -4.99
C SER A 231 0.86 -14.54 -3.90
N THR A 232 -0.41 -14.27 -4.26
CA THR A 232 -1.46 -13.92 -3.29
C THR A 232 -2.41 -15.08 -2.98
N SER A 233 -2.53 -16.07 -3.86
CA SER A 233 -3.38 -17.24 -3.64
C SER A 233 -2.94 -17.99 -2.38
N ARG A 234 -3.88 -18.24 -1.45
CA ARG A 234 -3.61 -18.89 -0.15
C ARG A 234 -2.58 -18.15 0.72
N MET A 235 -2.31 -16.88 0.41
CA MET A 235 -1.47 -15.98 1.19
C MET A 235 -2.24 -14.74 1.64
N TRP A 236 -3.07 -14.17 0.76
CA TRP A 236 -3.99 -13.07 1.07
C TRP A 236 -5.35 -13.66 1.49
N PRO A 237 -5.99 -13.18 2.58
CA PRO A 237 -5.51 -12.25 3.60
C PRO A 237 -4.96 -12.95 4.86
N TRP A 238 -4.25 -14.07 4.72
CA TRP A 238 -3.86 -14.91 5.86
C TRP A 238 -2.76 -14.27 6.72
N THR A 239 -2.93 -14.32 8.04
CA THR A 239 -1.96 -13.81 9.03
C THR A 239 -1.80 -14.76 10.21
N TYR A 240 -1.81 -16.06 9.96
CA TYR A 240 -1.84 -17.05 11.02
C TYR A 240 -0.43 -17.56 11.31
N ASN A 241 0.02 -17.47 12.57
CA ASN A 241 1.36 -17.90 13.01
C ASN A 241 1.29 -19.11 13.98
N GLU A 242 0.24 -19.91 13.87
CA GLU A 242 0.03 -21.11 14.66
C GLU A 242 -0.27 -22.28 13.72
N CYS A 243 -0.01 -23.51 14.18
CA CYS A 243 -0.27 -24.70 13.38
C CYS A 243 -1.71 -25.15 13.62
N ASP A 244 -2.57 -24.95 12.62
CA ASP A 244 -3.95 -25.41 12.60
C ASP A 244 -4.16 -26.31 11.37
N ALA A 245 -4.50 -27.57 11.64
CA ALA A 245 -4.68 -28.59 10.60
C ALA A 245 -5.93 -28.33 9.74
N GLU A 246 -6.97 -27.68 10.26
CA GLU A 246 -8.19 -27.35 9.53
C GLU A 246 -7.95 -26.21 8.54
N LEU A 247 -7.05 -25.29 8.87
CA LEU A 247 -6.71 -24.13 8.04
C LEU A 247 -5.56 -24.41 7.06
N SER A 248 -4.83 -25.52 7.22
CA SER A 248 -3.67 -25.88 6.38
C SER A 248 -3.93 -25.81 4.86
N PRO A 249 -5.10 -26.20 4.31
CA PRO A 249 -5.35 -26.09 2.87
C PRO A 249 -5.40 -24.65 2.35
N HIS A 250 -5.65 -23.68 3.24
CA HIS A 250 -5.88 -22.28 2.89
C HIS A 250 -4.65 -21.40 3.09
N GLN A 251 -3.58 -21.93 3.70
CA GLN A 251 -2.35 -21.21 3.96
C GLN A 251 -1.17 -21.92 3.26
N ALA A 252 -0.55 -21.26 2.29
CA ALA A 252 0.60 -21.85 1.60
C ALA A 252 1.88 -21.86 2.46
N ILE A 253 2.05 -20.90 3.38
CA ILE A 253 3.17 -20.83 4.33
C ILE A 253 2.62 -20.93 5.76
N SER A 254 2.56 -22.14 6.32
CA SER A 254 1.94 -22.41 7.62
C SER A 254 2.98 -22.70 8.71
N ALA A 255 2.56 -22.55 9.98
CA ALA A 255 3.42 -22.87 11.12
C ALA A 255 3.58 -24.38 11.37
N CYS A 256 2.95 -25.23 10.55
CA CYS A 256 3.13 -26.68 10.62
C CYS A 256 4.36 -27.16 9.83
N ASP A 257 4.90 -26.31 8.95
CA ASP A 257 5.96 -26.69 8.01
C ASP A 257 7.35 -26.63 8.66
N PRO A 258 8.05 -27.77 8.84
CA PRO A 258 9.43 -27.79 9.33
C PRO A 258 10.46 -27.29 8.31
N ASN A 259 10.10 -27.19 7.03
CA ASN A 259 11.02 -26.83 5.96
C ASN A 259 10.31 -26.05 4.84
N PRO A 260 9.88 -24.81 5.11
CA PRO A 260 9.15 -23.99 4.14
C PRO A 260 10.01 -23.54 2.94
N GLY A 261 11.33 -23.72 2.99
CA GLY A 261 12.25 -23.28 1.95
C GLY A 261 12.37 -21.76 1.84
N TYR A 262 12.99 -21.27 0.77
CA TYR A 262 13.07 -19.84 0.40
C TYR A 262 13.59 -18.88 1.50
N GLY A 263 14.42 -19.39 2.43
CA GLY A 263 14.95 -18.60 3.54
C GLY A 263 13.93 -18.30 4.65
N LEU A 264 12.75 -18.92 4.62
CA LEU A 264 11.73 -18.78 5.64
C LEU A 264 12.07 -19.62 6.88
N HIS A 265 11.66 -19.13 8.06
CA HIS A 265 11.88 -19.86 9.31
C HIS A 265 10.92 -21.06 9.41
N PRO A 266 11.44 -22.25 9.82
CA PRO A 266 10.60 -23.39 10.17
C PRO A 266 9.55 -23.05 11.22
N TYR A 267 8.38 -23.69 11.12
CA TYR A 267 7.27 -23.59 12.07
C TYR A 267 6.77 -22.16 12.31
N GLN A 268 6.83 -21.32 11.29
CA GLN A 268 6.34 -19.94 11.35
C GLN A 268 5.32 -19.69 10.24
N GLY A 269 4.07 -19.48 10.62
CA GLY A 269 3.00 -19.16 9.69
C GLY A 269 3.00 -17.68 9.32
N ARG A 270 2.64 -17.38 8.06
CA ARG A 270 2.73 -16.02 7.51
C ARG A 270 1.65 -15.77 6.46
N GLY A 271 1.51 -14.50 6.05
CA GLY A 271 0.85 -14.17 4.81
C GLY A 271 0.82 -12.71 4.42
N ALA A 272 -0.16 -12.34 3.61
CA ALA A 272 -0.24 -11.06 2.92
C ALA A 272 -1.55 -10.34 3.31
N PRO A 273 -1.70 -9.85 4.55
CA PRO A 273 -2.87 -9.09 4.97
C PRO A 273 -3.06 -7.83 4.14
N GLU A 274 -4.30 -7.35 4.07
CA GLU A 274 -4.63 -6.08 3.42
C GLU A 274 -5.19 -5.06 4.41
N ILE A 275 -4.73 -3.82 4.28
CA ILE A 275 -5.24 -2.68 5.04
C ILE A 275 -5.63 -1.59 4.05
N ASP A 276 -6.93 -1.34 3.96
CA ASP A 276 -7.49 -0.32 3.08
C ASP A 276 -7.48 1.03 3.78
N ILE A 277 -6.63 1.93 3.32
CA ILE A 277 -6.63 3.33 3.76
C ILE A 277 -7.85 4.01 3.17
N LEU A 278 -8.09 3.79 1.87
CA LEU A 278 -9.26 4.23 1.15
C LEU A 278 -9.59 3.22 0.05
N GLU A 279 -10.83 2.77 0.01
CA GLU A 279 -11.41 2.08 -1.14
C GLU A 279 -12.83 2.56 -1.39
N GLY A 280 -13.11 2.98 -2.63
CA GLY A 280 -14.47 3.32 -3.05
C GLY A 280 -14.56 4.56 -3.91
N GLY A 281 -15.69 4.68 -4.59
CA GLY A 281 -15.97 5.76 -5.53
C GLY A 281 -17.38 6.33 -5.37
N GLY A 282 -17.56 7.56 -5.87
CA GLY A 282 -18.85 8.23 -5.99
C GLY A 282 -19.65 8.31 -4.68
N ALA A 283 -20.50 7.31 -4.45
CA ALA A 283 -21.48 7.28 -3.35
C ALA A 283 -20.95 6.71 -2.04
N ALA A 284 -19.86 5.94 -2.06
CA ALA A 284 -19.32 5.29 -0.87
C ALA A 284 -17.79 5.23 -0.90
N ILE A 285 -17.21 5.44 0.27
CA ILE A 285 -15.80 5.14 0.55
C ILE A 285 -15.78 4.23 1.78
N SER A 286 -14.77 3.39 1.84
CA SER A 286 -14.56 2.42 2.90
C SER A 286 -13.09 2.39 3.30
N SER A 287 -12.87 1.93 4.53
CA SER A 287 -11.57 1.57 5.06
C SER A 287 -11.77 0.28 5.85
N SER A 288 -10.84 -0.64 5.67
CA SER A 288 -11.02 -2.05 5.98
C SER A 288 -9.68 -2.66 6.39
N ILE A 289 -9.76 -3.77 7.13
CA ILE A 289 -8.61 -4.60 7.47
C ILE A 289 -9.04 -6.02 7.12
N GLN A 290 -8.42 -6.60 6.11
CA GLN A 290 -8.69 -7.96 5.68
C GLN A 290 -7.59 -8.85 6.27
N ILE A 291 -7.99 -9.66 7.25
CA ILE A 291 -7.13 -10.65 7.90
C ILE A 291 -7.88 -11.97 8.11
N ALA A 292 -7.21 -13.09 7.86
CA ALA A 292 -7.73 -14.45 8.04
C ALA A 292 -6.84 -15.28 8.99
N PRO A 293 -7.42 -16.18 9.82
CA PRO A 293 -8.85 -16.55 9.88
C PRO A 293 -9.77 -15.51 10.54
N GLY A 294 -9.19 -14.45 11.10
CA GLY A 294 -9.94 -13.31 11.59
C GLY A 294 -9.15 -12.55 12.65
N MET A 295 -9.60 -11.33 12.95
CA MET A 295 -9.05 -10.55 14.05
C MET A 295 -9.46 -11.17 15.39
N PRO A 296 -8.54 -11.42 16.33
CA PRO A 296 -8.93 -11.82 17.69
C PRO A 296 -9.77 -10.71 18.36
N ASP A 297 -10.71 -11.09 19.22
CA ASP A 297 -11.73 -10.16 19.74
C ASP A 297 -11.15 -8.94 20.47
N ASN A 298 -10.00 -9.10 21.13
CA ASN A 298 -9.30 -8.01 21.81
C ASN A 298 -8.68 -6.96 20.85
N TYR A 299 -8.52 -7.29 19.57
CA TYR A 299 -8.05 -6.35 18.53
C TYR A 299 -9.20 -5.78 17.70
N ARG A 300 -10.40 -6.35 17.78
CA ARG A 300 -11.57 -5.87 17.03
C ARG A 300 -11.97 -4.49 17.50
N ARG A 301 -12.51 -3.70 16.56
CA ARG A 301 -13.20 -2.45 16.90
C ARG A 301 -14.31 -2.75 17.92
N MET A 302 -14.41 -1.93 18.95
CA MET A 302 -15.49 -2.06 19.94
C MET A 302 -16.84 -2.07 19.21
N PRO A 303 -17.74 -3.02 19.52
CA PRO A 303 -19.03 -3.09 18.87
C PRO A 303 -19.82 -1.81 19.17
N ILE A 304 -20.50 -1.30 18.15
CA ILE A 304 -21.40 -0.15 18.28
C ILE A 304 -22.55 -0.56 19.21
N GLN A 305 -22.58 0.00 20.42
CA GLN A 305 -23.64 -0.30 21.38
C GLN A 305 -24.77 0.71 21.22
N LYS A 306 -26.03 0.31 21.42
CA LYS A 306 -27.11 1.31 21.46
C LYS A 306 -26.90 2.22 22.69
N PRO A 307 -26.96 3.56 22.54
CA PRO A 307 -27.59 4.33 21.46
C PRO A 307 -26.63 4.86 20.37
N ASP A 308 -25.40 4.36 20.26
CA ASP A 308 -24.39 4.88 19.34
C ASP A 308 -24.83 4.88 17.86
N SER A 309 -24.48 5.96 17.18
CA SER A 309 -24.60 6.05 15.73
C SER A 309 -23.61 5.11 15.05
N ARG A 310 -23.99 4.52 13.91
CA ARG A 310 -23.05 3.75 13.05
C ARG A 310 -21.81 4.55 12.63
N TYR A 311 -21.87 5.88 12.71
CA TYR A 311 -20.78 6.78 12.38
C TYR A 311 -19.90 7.18 13.58
N CYS A 312 -20.24 6.74 14.81
CA CYS A 312 -19.51 7.11 16.03
C CYS A 312 -18.03 6.72 15.96
N VAL A 313 -17.71 5.62 15.25
CA VAL A 313 -16.34 5.10 15.10
C VAL A 313 -15.46 6.11 14.38
N TYR A 314 -15.98 6.76 13.33
CA TYR A 314 -15.25 7.75 12.55
C TYR A 314 -15.08 9.08 13.31
N GLY A 315 -16.03 9.42 14.17
CA GLY A 315 -15.98 10.62 15.02
C GLY A 315 -15.28 10.43 16.36
N LYS A 316 -14.77 9.23 16.66
CA LYS A 316 -14.25 8.84 18.00
C LYS A 316 -15.25 9.14 19.14
N ALA A 317 -16.53 8.92 18.87
CA ALA A 317 -17.65 9.29 19.74
C ALA A 317 -18.52 8.09 20.14
N CYS A 318 -18.05 6.86 19.93
CA CYS A 318 -18.75 5.68 20.48
C CYS A 318 -18.61 5.69 22.01
N ALA A 319 -19.68 5.30 22.69
CA ALA A 319 -19.75 5.25 24.15
C ALA A 319 -18.88 4.13 24.75
#